data_AF-A0A1Y4FYX6-F1
#
_entry.id   AF-A0A1Y4FYX6-F1
#
_cell.length_a   1.000
_cell.length_b   1.000
_cell.length_c   1.000
_cell.angle_alpha   90.00
_cell.angle_beta   90.00
_cell.angle_gamma   90.00
#
_symmetry.space_group_name_H-M   'P 1'
#
loop_
_entity.id
_entity.type
_entity.pdbx_description
1 polymer ?
#
loop_
_entity_poly.entity_id
_entity_poly.type
_entity_poly.pdbx_seq_one_letter_code
_entity_poly.pdbx_strand_id
1 'polypeptide(L)'
;MLPEAVRNRAKTEHARRIAGRRYVVCDLLWPHAMLDVGYDGKEHAEEARIAKDAMRRNALTSMGFTVITVTKWQLNDGGALNVIARAVASRLGKQLRYRDPQFTQANHALHQTLLKGA
;
A
#
# COMPACT_ATOMS: atom_id res chain seq x y z
N MET A 1 15.86 -13.28 -7.80
CA MET A 1 15.79 -13.35 -6.32
C MET A 1 14.85 -12.24 -5.87
N LEU A 2 13.64 -12.55 -5.38
CA LEU A 2 12.81 -11.62 -4.61
C LEU A 2 12.78 -12.15 -3.16
N PRO A 3 13.81 -11.92 -2.34
CA PRO A 3 13.90 -12.54 -1.02
C PRO A 3 13.61 -11.48 0.04
N GLU A 4 12.33 -11.29 0.39
CA GLU A 4 11.84 -10.77 1.69
C GLU A 4 10.34 -10.40 1.69
N ALA A 5 9.63 -10.53 0.58
CA ALA A 5 8.26 -10.01 0.44
C ALA A 5 7.14 -10.84 1.10
N VAL A 6 7.39 -11.52 2.24
CA VAL A 6 6.37 -12.34 2.93
C VAL A 6 6.02 -11.83 4.33
N ARG A 7 6.80 -10.92 4.94
CA ARG A 7 6.44 -10.30 6.23
C ARG A 7 5.82 -8.94 6.04
N ASN A 8 4.51 -8.93 5.84
CA ASN A 8 3.69 -7.73 5.77
C ASN A 8 3.30 -7.16 7.16
N ARG A 9 4.13 -7.38 8.19
CA ARG A 9 3.82 -7.00 9.58
C ARG A 9 4.88 -6.09 10.16
N ALA A 10 4.48 -4.88 10.54
CA ALA A 10 5.30 -3.99 11.37
C ALA A 10 5.08 -4.31 12.85
N LYS A 11 6.16 -4.47 13.63
CA LYS A 11 6.14 -4.85 15.03
C LYS A 11 6.92 -3.85 15.88
N THR A 12 6.28 -3.21 16.86
CA THR A 12 6.97 -2.45 17.91
C THR A 12 6.12 -2.36 19.18
N GLU A 13 6.76 -2.03 20.30
CA GLU A 13 6.07 -1.67 21.55
C GLU A 13 5.28 -0.37 21.43
N HIS A 14 5.68 0.52 20.54
CA HIS A 14 4.97 1.77 20.27
C HIS A 14 3.63 1.53 19.54
N ALA A 15 3.62 0.62 18.56
CA ALA A 15 2.40 0.17 17.90
C ALA A 15 1.43 -0.52 18.88
N ARG A 16 1.95 -1.22 19.90
CA ARG A 16 1.12 -1.79 20.98
C ARG A 16 0.40 -0.72 21.78
N ARG A 17 1.09 0.38 22.11
CA ARG A 17 0.50 1.50 22.87
C ARG A 17 -0.55 2.27 22.08
N ILE A 18 -0.31 2.51 20.78
CA ILE A 18 -1.19 3.36 19.96
C ILE A 18 -2.36 2.58 19.35
N ALA A 19 -2.11 1.38 18.82
CA ALA A 19 -3.13 0.59 18.11
C ALA A 19 -3.71 -0.56 18.96
N GLY A 20 -3.30 -0.70 20.22
CA GLY A 20 -3.73 -1.77 21.12
C GLY A 20 -3.28 -3.18 20.69
N ARG A 21 -2.31 -3.29 19.76
CA ARG A 21 -1.96 -4.55 19.08
C ARG A 21 -0.45 -4.74 19.02
N ARG A 22 0.00 -6.00 19.19
CA ARG A 22 1.45 -6.35 19.12
C ARG A 22 2.07 -6.15 17.73
N TYR A 23 1.25 -6.03 16.69
CA TYR A 23 1.69 -5.77 15.32
C TYR A 23 0.58 -5.12 14.48
N VAL A 24 0.98 -4.48 13.39
CA VAL A 24 0.10 -3.97 12.33
C VAL A 24 0.31 -4.80 11.07
N VAL A 25 -0.79 -5.19 10.40
CA VAL A 25 -0.74 -5.86 9.09
C VAL A 25 -0.85 -4.79 8.00
N CYS A 26 -0.07 -4.98 6.94
CA CYS A 26 0.07 -4.12 5.79
C CYS A 26 -0.22 -4.92 4.52
N ASP A 27 -0.63 -4.29 3.43
CA ASP A 27 -0.75 -5.01 2.15
C ASP A 27 0.63 -5.16 1.53
N LEU A 28 1.39 -4.06 1.48
CA LEU A 28 2.78 -4.03 1.04
C LEU A 28 3.64 -3.27 2.06
N LEU A 29 4.73 -3.89 2.49
CA LEU A 29 5.62 -3.34 3.52
C LEU A 29 7.08 -3.51 3.10
N TRP A 30 7.85 -2.43 3.13
CA TRP A 30 9.31 -2.43 3.02
C TRP A 30 9.91 -1.86 4.31
N PRO A 31 10.26 -2.73 5.30
CA PRO A 31 10.78 -2.28 6.58
C PRO A 31 12.07 -1.47 6.45
N HIS A 32 12.99 -1.88 5.59
CA HIS A 32 14.27 -1.18 5.37
C HIS A 32 14.10 0.22 4.78
N ALA A 33 12.98 0.50 4.11
CA ALA A 33 12.66 1.80 3.53
C ALA A 33 11.64 2.60 4.36
N MET A 34 11.22 2.06 5.51
CA MET A 34 10.17 2.62 6.36
C MET A 34 8.95 3.02 5.51
N LEU A 35 8.44 2.09 4.69
CA LEU A 35 7.35 2.33 3.74
C LEU A 35 6.26 1.27 3.87
N ASP A 36 5.04 1.72 4.11
CA ASP A 36 3.79 0.97 4.00
C ASP A 36 2.97 1.49 2.81
N VAL A 37 2.39 0.58 2.04
CA VAL A 37 1.39 0.89 1.01
C VAL A 37 0.19 -0.01 1.25
N GLY A 38 -0.95 0.59 1.56
CA GLY A 38 -2.18 -0.11 1.90
C GLY A 38 -3.36 0.30 1.04
N TYR A 39 -4.21 -0.65 0.72
CA TYR A 39 -5.46 -0.43 0.00
C TYR A 39 -6.57 0.02 0.95
N ASP A 40 -7.27 1.09 0.58
CA ASP A 40 -8.49 1.56 1.23
C ASP A 40 -9.71 0.97 0.53
N GLY A 41 -10.10 -0.23 0.98
CA GLY A 41 -11.30 -0.91 0.54
C GLY A 41 -12.53 -0.33 1.22
N LYS A 42 -13.39 0.35 0.44
CA LYS A 42 -14.69 0.83 0.91
C LYS A 42 -15.69 -0.32 1.01
N GLU A 43 -15.67 -1.03 2.13
CA GLU A 43 -16.71 -2.00 2.51
C GLU A 43 -17.20 -1.60 3.92
N HIS A 44 -18.34 -0.92 3.97
CA HIS A 44 -19.10 -0.39 5.13
C HIS A 44 -18.33 0.53 6.11
N ALA A 45 -18.68 1.82 6.07
CA ALA A 45 -18.18 2.90 6.94
C ALA A 45 -18.70 2.81 8.38
N GLU A 46 -18.38 1.72 9.08
CA GLU A 46 -18.61 1.62 10.51
C GLU A 46 -17.56 2.47 11.25
N GLU A 47 -18.00 3.35 12.16
CA GLU A 47 -17.12 4.30 12.89
C GLU A 47 -15.92 3.60 13.55
N ALA A 48 -16.13 2.37 14.04
CA ALA A 48 -15.08 1.54 14.62
C ALA A 48 -13.94 1.22 13.64
N ARG A 49 -14.25 1.06 12.35
CA ARG A 49 -13.24 0.81 11.31
C ARG A 49 -12.43 2.07 11.01
N ILE A 50 -13.08 3.23 10.91
CA ILE A 50 -12.40 4.52 10.72
C ILE A 50 -11.41 4.77 11.87
N ALA A 51 -11.85 4.58 13.11
CA ALA A 51 -10.99 4.74 14.28
C ALA A 51 -9.80 3.76 14.24
N LYS A 52 -10.03 2.50 13.87
CA LYS A 52 -9.00 1.48 13.75
C LYS A 52 -7.97 1.81 12.65
N ASP A 53 -8.40 2.31 11.51
CA ASP A 53 -7.50 2.68 10.41
C ASP A 53 -6.70 3.95 10.73
N ALA A 54 -7.31 4.90 11.45
CA ALA A 54 -6.60 6.04 12.02
C ALA A 54 -5.53 5.60 13.04
N MET A 55 -5.87 4.73 13.98
CA MET A 55 -4.91 4.16 14.94
C MET A 55 -3.78 3.41 14.26
N ARG A 56 -4.09 2.61 13.22
CA ARG A 56 -3.10 1.91 12.39
C ARG A 56 -2.12 2.89 11.75
N ARG A 57 -2.64 3.94 11.10
CA ARG A 57 -1.82 4.97 10.44
C ARG A 57 -0.95 5.74 11.45
N ASN A 58 -1.50 6.08 12.61
CA ASN A 58 -0.77 6.77 13.68
C ASN A 58 0.36 5.90 14.23
N ALA A 59 0.11 4.61 14.45
CA ALA A 59 1.13 3.67 14.89
C ALA A 59 2.28 3.54 13.87
N LEU A 60 1.97 3.42 12.58
CA LEU A 60 2.99 3.35 11.52
C LEU A 60 3.80 4.66 11.42
N THR A 61 3.12 5.79 11.40
CA THR A 61 3.76 7.12 11.27
C THR A 61 4.66 7.41 12.47
N SER A 62 4.22 7.10 13.68
CA SER A 62 5.03 7.27 14.90
C SER A 62 6.22 6.31 15.00
N MET A 63 6.17 5.17 14.31
CA MET A 63 7.33 4.31 14.11
C MET A 63 8.29 4.85 13.04
N GLY A 64 7.96 5.94 12.34
CA GLY A 64 8.76 6.53 11.26
C GLY A 64 8.43 6.03 9.86
N PHE A 65 7.36 5.24 9.70
CA PHE A 65 6.92 4.79 8.37
C PHE A 65 6.23 5.92 7.60
N THR A 66 6.57 6.02 6.31
CA THR A 66 5.69 6.66 5.33
C THR A 66 4.57 5.70 4.99
N VAL A 67 3.32 6.17 5.10
CA VAL A 67 2.12 5.37 4.82
C VAL A 67 1.43 5.93 3.57
N ILE A 68 1.38 5.14 2.50
CA ILE A 68 0.64 5.47 1.28
C ILE A 68 -0.68 4.72 1.31
N THR A 69 -1.78 5.45 1.21
CA THR A 69 -3.12 4.87 1.07
C THR A 69 -3.52 4.88 -0.40
N VAL A 70 -3.95 3.73 -0.91
CA VAL A 70 -4.40 3.55 -2.30
C VAL A 70 -5.89 3.27 -2.29
N THR A 71 -6.69 4.19 -2.81
CA THR A 71 -8.15 4.03 -2.89
C THR A 71 -8.56 3.14 -4.06
N LYS A 72 -9.79 2.60 -4.06
CA LYS A 72 -10.38 1.89 -5.22
C LYS A 72 -10.29 2.72 -6.51
N TRP A 73 -10.56 4.03 -6.45
CA TRP A 73 -10.48 4.90 -7.63
C TRP A 73 -9.04 5.01 -8.16
N GLN A 74 -8.06 5.27 -7.29
CA GLN A 74 -6.65 5.34 -7.72
C GLN A 74 -6.14 4.00 -8.20
N LEU A 75 -6.63 2.90 -7.62
CA LEU A 75 -6.32 1.56 -8.08
C LEU A 75 -6.90 1.34 -9.47
N ASN A 76 -8.13 1.79 -9.75
CA ASN A 76 -8.86 1.62 -11.02
C ASN A 76 -8.49 2.63 -12.11
N ASP A 77 -7.69 3.64 -11.81
CA ASP A 77 -7.13 4.57 -12.78
C ASP A 77 -5.65 4.26 -13.03
N GLY A 78 -5.32 3.82 -14.25
CA GLY A 78 -3.96 3.42 -14.59
C GLY A 78 -2.93 4.55 -14.46
N GLY A 79 -3.34 5.81 -14.65
CA GLY A 79 -2.49 6.98 -14.47
C GLY A 79 -2.18 7.24 -13.00
N ALA A 80 -3.21 7.27 -12.16
CA ALA A 80 -3.09 7.45 -10.71
C ALA A 80 -2.30 6.31 -10.07
N LEU A 81 -2.55 5.07 -10.46
CA LEU A 81 -1.78 3.91 -10.00
C LEU A 81 -0.31 4.02 -10.40
N ASN A 82 -0.02 4.50 -11.61
CA ASN A 82 1.34 4.73 -12.08
C ASN A 82 2.07 5.82 -11.28
N VAL A 83 1.37 6.88 -10.89
CA VAL A 83 1.92 7.93 -9.99
C VAL A 83 2.30 7.32 -8.64
N ILE A 84 1.44 6.48 -8.06
CA ILE A 84 1.72 5.76 -6.81
C ILE A 84 2.93 4.83 -6.98
N ALA A 85 2.97 4.05 -8.06
CA ALA A 85 4.10 3.15 -8.34
C ALA A 85 5.42 3.93 -8.43
N ARG A 86 5.44 5.10 -9.08
CA ARG A 86 6.62 5.97 -9.16
C ARG A 86 7.03 6.52 -7.80
N ALA A 87 6.09 6.92 -6.96
CA ALA A 87 6.37 7.37 -5.59
C ALA A 87 7.03 6.26 -4.76
N VAL A 88 6.50 5.04 -4.86
CA VAL A 88 7.09 3.84 -4.21
C VAL A 88 8.50 3.59 -4.75
N ALA A 89 8.68 3.56 -6.07
CA ALA A 89 9.98 3.29 -6.68
C ALA A 89 11.03 4.33 -6.29
N SER A 90 10.68 5.62 -6.30
CA SER A 90 11.56 6.71 -5.86
C SER A 90 12.05 6.49 -4.44
N ARG A 91 11.14 6.14 -3.51
CA ARG A 91 11.50 5.90 -2.11
C ARG A 91 12.34 4.64 -1.90
N LEU A 92 12.18 3.63 -2.75
CA LEU A 92 13.00 2.42 -2.75
C LEU A 92 14.33 2.57 -3.49
N GLY A 93 14.64 3.77 -4.04
CA GLY A 93 15.82 3.98 -4.88
C GLY A 93 15.80 3.13 -6.15
N LYS A 94 14.61 2.80 -6.66
CA LYS A 94 14.40 1.99 -7.86
C LYS A 94 13.93 2.87 -9.02
N GLN A 95 14.30 2.45 -10.23
CA GLN A 95 13.82 3.06 -11.47
C GLN A 95 12.81 2.13 -12.13
N LEU A 96 11.59 2.62 -12.36
CA LEU A 96 10.61 1.90 -13.17
C LEU A 96 11.00 2.01 -14.64
N ARG A 97 11.31 0.87 -15.26
CA ARG A 97 11.63 0.76 -16.67
C ARG A 97 10.54 -0.07 -17.35
N TYR A 98 9.58 0.61 -17.97
CA TYR A 98 8.60 -0.03 -18.84
C TYR A 98 9.31 -0.33 -20.16
N ARG A 99 10.04 -1.45 -20.21
CA ARG A 99 10.83 -1.85 -21.39
C ARG A 99 9.98 -2.24 -22.59
N ASP A 100 8.67 -2.37 -22.42
CA ASP A 100 7.80 -2.92 -23.45
C ASP A 100 6.42 -2.23 -23.48
N PRO A 101 6.02 -1.64 -24.63
CA PRO A 101 4.64 -1.19 -24.86
C PRO A 101 3.60 -2.30 -24.64
N GLN A 102 3.94 -3.57 -24.93
CA GLN A 102 3.05 -4.71 -24.70
C GLN A 102 2.75 -4.91 -23.21
N PHE A 103 3.71 -4.67 -22.31
CA PHE A 103 3.44 -4.73 -20.87
C PHE A 103 2.39 -3.69 -20.46
N THR A 104 2.50 -2.47 -20.97
CA THR A 104 1.53 -1.41 -20.68
C THR A 104 0.15 -1.77 -21.24
N GLN A 105 0.06 -2.31 -22.45
CA GLN A 105 -1.20 -2.76 -23.05
C GLN A 105 -1.80 -3.96 -22.30
N ALA A 106 -1.00 -4.97 -21.97
CA ALA A 106 -1.45 -6.14 -21.22
C ALA A 106 -1.91 -5.76 -19.81
N ASN A 107 -1.17 -4.88 -19.12
CA ASN A 107 -1.56 -4.36 -17.82
C ASN A 107 -2.87 -3.57 -17.91
N HIS A 108 -3.02 -2.70 -18.92
CA HIS A 108 -4.27 -1.97 -19.13
C HIS A 108 -5.44 -2.90 -19.45
N ALA A 109 -5.25 -3.93 -20.29
CA ALA A 109 -6.28 -4.91 -20.59
C ALA A 109 -6.71 -5.69 -19.34
N LEU A 110 -5.75 -6.20 -18.55
CA LEU A 110 -6.02 -6.88 -17.28
C LEU A 110 -6.78 -5.97 -16.30
N HIS A 111 -6.38 -4.70 -16.25
CA HIS A 111 -7.00 -3.68 -15.40
C HIS A 111 -8.46 -3.43 -15.77
N GLN A 112 -8.77 -3.36 -17.07
CA GLN A 112 -10.14 -3.26 -17.54
C GLN A 112 -10.97 -4.50 -17.19
N THR A 113 -10.40 -5.70 -17.32
CA THR A 113 -11.10 -6.95 -17.01
C THR A 113 -11.40 -7.13 -15.53
N LEU A 114 -10.42 -6.89 -14.66
CA LEU A 114 -10.54 -7.20 -13.22
C LEU A 114 -11.18 -6.07 -12.40
N LEU A 115 -11.07 -4.81 -12.85
CA LEU A 115 -11.36 -3.66 -11.98
C LEU A 115 -12.40 -2.68 -12.54
N LYS A 116 -12.66 -2.64 -13.86
CA LYS A 116 -13.71 -1.78 -14.44
C LYS A 116 -15.12 -2.40 -14.46
N GLY A 117 -15.26 -3.67 -14.08
CA GLY A 117 -16.54 -4.40 -14.05
C GLY A 117 -17.12 -4.71 -12.66
N ALA A 118 -16.52 -4.17 -11.58
CA ALA A 118 -16.86 -4.50 -10.18
C ALA A 118 -17.06 -3.27 -9.28
#